data_AF-A0A0P8Y245-F1
#
_entry.id   AF-A0A0P8Y245-F1
#
_cell.length_a   1.000
_cell.length_b   1.000
_cell.length_c   1.000
_cell.angle_alpha   90.00
_cell.angle_beta   90.00
_cell.angle_gamma   90.00
#
_symmetry.space_group_name_H-M   'P 1'
#
loop_
_entity.id
_entity.type
_entity.pdbx_description
1 polymer ?
#
loop_
_entity_poly.entity_id
_entity_poly.type
_entity_poly.pdbx_seq_one_letter_code
_entity_poly.pdbx_strand_id
1 'polypeptide(L)'
;MEIIKHEGPGRLGLVRVKDKSFRTPALVNVDFTLSPFNSYFYPKEFEDYDFTLAPSIPLSFYAPREIIEKALKRLYNVDYSKFNAIYLPIVRDTRYMGEFLEEIFSQKNFDALYLGNSKILIREYRKFVETIRLIREKDPNLMIIADLEPIFYPLAVYLGIDAFDTRSLKLYDFRNKGFTQFSPMLWKEEANSLEFAKETIELVRKALEENKLRYLVENFFYTQSHVGILRIADKEHPDYLEKYTPIQKEIVYFISDASQNRPEVIRWRERVVERFNPPENVEALFLFPCSAKKPYSHSRSHILYRRALKETLGNGIYRIHELILTSPYGVVPREWEWLAKYDIVVTGHWSEEEISSAAELLAKTLEKYPKHIPIIAHLDEAYVEVAERASEISGREIVFTKVKNGTTSKESLSSLKETIREITLEPKGGKKDKTYRFYENIRKVFDFYFGIGAGKAVLPENARIVGSKMLRLMVDNNQTGTYQDGVISVTPFGMQRIYEATKSYYVKIDFDLRGDVFAIGVNEADAKIRPDDIVGVVRDEKVVGVGKAVLSGEEMIKARRGIAVKVRKKA
;
A
#
# COMPACT_ATOMS: atom_id res chain seq x y z
N MET A 1 15.29 7.08 -14.66
CA MET A 1 15.51 6.06 -13.61
C MET A 1 14.60 4.86 -13.83
N GLU A 2 15.10 3.64 -13.66
CA GLU A 2 14.27 2.42 -13.61
C GLU A 2 13.80 2.16 -12.18
N ILE A 3 12.53 1.84 -11.99
CA ILE A 3 11.99 1.53 -10.67
C ILE A 3 12.14 0.03 -10.42
N ILE A 4 12.73 -0.33 -9.27
CA ILE A 4 12.92 -1.73 -8.86
C ILE A 4 11.82 -2.18 -7.92
N LYS A 5 11.41 -1.30 -7.00
CA LYS A 5 10.48 -1.60 -5.92
C LYS A 5 9.84 -0.32 -5.38
N HIS A 6 8.60 -0.43 -4.92
CA HIS A 6 7.89 0.62 -4.19
C HIS A 6 7.66 0.26 -2.72
N GLU A 7 7.48 1.29 -1.90
CA GLU A 7 6.76 1.24 -0.63
C GLU A 7 6.05 2.59 -0.41
N GLY A 8 4.75 2.62 -0.72
CA GLY A 8 4.09 3.88 -1.05
C GLY A 8 4.72 4.50 -2.30
N PRO A 9 4.60 5.82 -2.49
CA PRO A 9 5.26 6.52 -3.59
C PRO A 9 6.79 6.44 -3.55
N GLY A 10 7.35 6.19 -2.35
CA GLY A 10 8.77 5.92 -2.16
C GLY A 10 9.23 4.66 -2.88
N ARG A 11 10.49 4.68 -3.34
CA ARG A 11 10.97 3.64 -4.25
C ARG A 11 12.48 3.45 -4.21
N LEU A 12 12.86 2.19 -4.45
CA LEU A 12 14.21 1.82 -4.80
C LEU A 12 14.34 1.90 -6.33
N GLY A 13 15.21 2.79 -6.82
CA GLY A 13 15.47 2.97 -8.23
C GLY A 13 16.88 2.57 -8.63
N LEU A 14 17.06 2.27 -9.92
CA LEU A 14 18.36 2.14 -10.58
C LEU A 14 18.51 3.27 -11.59
N VAL A 15 19.55 4.08 -11.38
CA VAL A 15 19.90 5.16 -12.29
C VAL A 15 21.12 4.71 -13.08
N ARG A 16 21.05 4.88 -14.41
CA ARG A 16 22.19 4.75 -15.32
C ARG A 16 22.35 6.09 -16.02
N VAL A 17 23.51 6.73 -15.84
CA VAL A 17 23.81 8.03 -16.41
C VAL A 17 25.28 8.04 -16.82
N LYS A 18 25.55 8.38 -18.09
CA LYS A 18 26.87 8.19 -18.71
C LYS A 18 27.37 6.74 -18.45
N ASP A 19 28.59 6.58 -17.94
CA ASP A 19 29.20 5.28 -17.63
C ASP A 19 28.97 4.83 -16.18
N LYS A 20 28.14 5.54 -15.41
CA LYS A 20 27.87 5.23 -13.99
C LYS A 20 26.48 4.64 -13.78
N SER A 21 26.39 3.81 -12.75
CA SER A 21 25.11 3.34 -12.23
C SER A 21 25.08 3.37 -10.70
N PHE A 22 23.97 3.82 -10.12
CA PHE A 22 23.76 3.87 -8.68
C PHE A 22 22.29 3.61 -8.32
N ARG A 23 22.03 3.35 -7.04
CA ARG A 23 20.67 3.12 -6.51
C ARG A 23 20.13 4.36 -5.80
N THR A 24 18.82 4.60 -5.92
CA THR A 24 18.11 5.60 -5.12
C THR A 24 17.39 4.94 -3.94
N PRO A 25 17.17 5.63 -2.80
CA PRO A 25 17.51 7.03 -2.52
C PRO A 25 19.02 7.32 -2.53
N ALA A 26 19.45 8.50 -2.99
CA ALA A 26 20.86 8.82 -3.20
C ALA A 26 21.26 10.21 -2.69
N LEU A 27 22.56 10.46 -2.56
CA LEU A 27 23.15 11.72 -2.12
C LEU A 27 24.01 12.34 -3.21
N VAL A 28 23.76 13.62 -3.51
CA VAL A 28 24.60 14.42 -4.40
C VAL A 28 26.00 14.56 -3.78
N ASN A 29 27.04 14.48 -4.61
CA ASN A 29 28.48 14.46 -4.27
C ASN A 29 28.93 13.23 -3.45
N VAL A 30 28.08 12.21 -3.31
CA VAL A 30 28.45 10.90 -2.75
C VAL A 30 28.22 9.83 -3.80
N ASP A 31 26.99 9.72 -4.29
CA ASP A 31 26.60 8.72 -5.30
C ASP A 31 26.76 9.25 -6.74
N PHE A 32 26.54 10.55 -6.94
CA PHE A 32 26.64 11.21 -8.26
C PHE A 32 26.95 12.70 -8.14
N THR A 33 27.41 13.32 -9.23
CA THR A 33 27.66 14.76 -9.30
C THR A 33 26.51 15.53 -9.95
N LEU A 34 26.15 16.68 -9.38
CA LEU A 34 25.16 17.61 -9.93
C LEU A 34 25.82 18.95 -10.18
N SER A 35 25.60 19.54 -11.36
CA SER A 35 26.17 20.84 -11.68
C SER A 35 25.76 21.93 -10.66
N PRO A 36 26.53 23.02 -10.54
CA PRO A 36 26.06 24.23 -9.90
C PRO A 36 24.75 24.72 -10.52
N PHE A 37 24.05 25.59 -9.80
CA PHE A 37 22.87 26.26 -10.34
C PHE A 37 23.24 27.01 -11.62
N ASN A 38 22.59 26.62 -12.73
CA ASN A 38 22.84 27.21 -14.03
C ASN A 38 21.92 28.43 -14.21
N SER A 39 22.50 29.61 -14.28
CA SER A 39 21.72 30.85 -14.35
C SER A 39 21.20 31.07 -15.77
N TYR A 40 19.91 31.41 -15.92
CA TYR A 40 19.36 31.89 -17.19
C TYR A 40 20.14 33.08 -17.78
N PHE A 41 20.66 33.97 -16.93
CA PHE A 41 21.36 35.19 -17.37
C PHE A 41 22.82 34.94 -17.76
N TYR A 42 23.43 33.89 -17.22
CA TYR A 42 24.83 33.55 -17.45
C TYR A 42 24.96 32.03 -17.59
N PRO A 43 24.38 31.43 -18.64
CA PRO A 43 24.37 29.99 -18.80
C PRO A 43 25.80 29.48 -19.02
N LYS A 44 26.12 28.35 -18.38
CA LYS A 44 27.38 27.64 -18.57
C LYS A 44 27.12 26.21 -19.02
N GLU A 45 28.01 25.69 -19.84
CA GLU A 45 28.03 24.28 -20.23
C GLU A 45 28.88 23.51 -19.21
N PHE A 46 28.30 22.49 -18.59
CA PHE A 46 28.89 21.74 -17.48
C PHE A 46 29.07 20.28 -17.90
N GLU A 47 30.08 19.95 -18.70
CA GLU A 47 30.24 18.60 -19.26
C GLU A 47 30.68 17.56 -18.20
N ASP A 48 31.38 17.98 -17.15
CA ASP A 48 31.99 17.09 -16.15
C ASP A 48 31.02 16.50 -15.12
N TYR A 49 29.74 16.88 -15.15
CA TYR A 49 28.74 16.47 -14.16
C TYR A 49 27.87 15.32 -14.65
N ASP A 50 27.51 14.39 -13.76
CA ASP A 50 26.59 13.30 -14.10
C ASP A 50 25.22 13.87 -14.48
N PHE A 51 24.75 14.88 -13.73
CA PHE A 51 23.55 15.65 -14.02
C PHE A 51 23.85 17.13 -14.23
N THR A 52 23.39 17.66 -15.36
CA THR A 52 23.58 19.05 -15.79
C THR A 52 22.25 19.80 -15.68
N LEU A 53 22.19 20.76 -14.76
CA LEU A 53 21.02 21.60 -14.57
C LEU A 53 20.86 22.56 -15.76
N ALA A 54 19.66 22.55 -16.31
CA ALA A 54 19.26 23.54 -17.29
C ALA A 54 19.27 24.97 -16.71
N PRO A 55 19.52 25.99 -17.54
CA PRO A 55 19.44 27.38 -17.15
C PRO A 55 18.08 27.69 -16.54
N SER A 56 18.08 28.35 -15.39
CA SER A 56 16.86 28.64 -14.64
C SER A 56 16.88 30.04 -14.02
N ILE A 57 15.69 30.53 -13.68
CA ILE A 57 15.47 31.77 -12.95
C ILE A 57 15.00 31.37 -11.56
N PRO A 58 15.81 31.58 -10.50
CA PRO A 58 15.38 31.25 -9.15
C PRO A 58 14.30 32.24 -8.73
N LEU A 59 13.14 31.71 -8.34
CA LEU A 59 12.02 32.51 -7.85
C LEU A 59 11.91 32.36 -6.34
N SER A 60 11.63 33.46 -5.66
CA SER A 60 11.20 33.41 -4.27
C SER A 60 9.88 32.65 -4.18
N PHE A 61 9.70 31.86 -3.12
CA PHE A 61 8.45 31.14 -2.87
C PHE A 61 7.22 32.07 -2.83
N TYR A 62 7.42 33.31 -2.39
CA TYR A 62 6.40 34.36 -2.28
C TYR A 62 6.46 35.38 -3.42
N ALA A 63 7.06 35.04 -4.56
CA ALA A 63 7.14 35.94 -5.70
C ALA A 63 5.72 36.38 -6.15
N PRO A 64 5.52 37.68 -6.46
CA PRO A 64 4.29 38.17 -7.07
C PRO A 64 4.01 37.50 -8.42
N ARG A 65 2.72 37.35 -8.74
CA ARG A 65 2.23 36.74 -9.98
C ARG A 65 2.93 37.26 -11.24
N GLU A 66 3.03 38.58 -11.39
CA GLU A 66 3.65 39.21 -12.56
C GLU A 66 5.11 38.79 -12.75
N ILE A 67 5.85 38.60 -11.65
CA ILE A 67 7.24 38.15 -11.69
C ILE A 67 7.32 36.68 -12.11
N ILE A 68 6.42 35.84 -11.59
CA ILE A 68 6.32 34.42 -11.94
C ILE A 68 6.04 34.29 -13.43
N GLU A 69 4.98 34.91 -13.94
CA GLU A 69 4.59 34.84 -15.36
C GLU A 69 5.71 35.31 -16.29
N LYS A 70 6.37 36.43 -15.94
CA LYS A 70 7.51 36.95 -16.72
C LYS A 70 8.70 35.99 -16.72
N ALA A 71 8.98 35.32 -15.60
CA ALA A 71 10.06 34.34 -15.50
C ALA A 71 9.74 33.07 -16.30
N LEU A 72 8.54 32.51 -16.16
CA LEU A 72 8.13 31.32 -16.91
C LEU A 72 8.16 31.54 -18.41
N LYS A 73 7.65 32.69 -18.90
CA LYS A 73 7.73 33.06 -20.32
C LYS A 73 9.16 33.06 -20.86
N ARG A 74 10.14 33.45 -20.04
CA ARG A 74 11.56 33.40 -20.43
C ARG A 74 12.09 31.97 -20.46
N LEU A 75 11.71 31.16 -19.47
CA LEU A 75 12.15 29.77 -19.38
C LEU A 75 11.59 28.90 -20.52
N TYR A 76 10.36 29.15 -20.98
CA TYR A 76 9.77 28.44 -22.13
C TYR A 76 10.57 28.57 -23.43
N ASN A 77 11.42 29.60 -23.55
CA ASN A 77 12.23 29.87 -24.74
C ASN A 77 13.69 29.40 -24.60
N VAL A 78 14.04 28.67 -23.52
CA VAL A 78 15.39 28.13 -23.33
C VAL A 78 15.58 26.88 -24.19
N ASP A 79 16.76 26.73 -24.80
CA ASP A 79 17.14 25.47 -25.43
C ASP A 79 17.62 24.47 -24.35
N TYR A 80 16.81 23.43 -24.13
CA TYR A 80 17.07 22.38 -23.15
C TYR A 80 17.88 21.19 -23.70
N SER A 81 18.24 21.19 -24.98
CA SER A 81 18.85 20.04 -25.67
C SER A 81 20.12 19.49 -25.00
N LYS A 82 20.93 20.36 -24.40
CA LYS A 82 22.22 20.01 -23.75
C LYS A 82 22.10 19.58 -22.28
N PHE A 83 20.91 19.62 -21.68
CA PHE A 83 20.71 19.38 -20.24
C PHE A 83 19.93 18.10 -19.98
N ASN A 84 20.29 17.35 -18.94
CA ASN A 84 19.57 16.15 -18.51
C ASN A 84 18.87 16.31 -17.15
N ALA A 85 19.07 17.44 -16.47
CA ALA A 85 18.36 17.80 -15.25
C ALA A 85 17.71 19.19 -15.35
N ILE A 86 16.56 19.36 -14.71
CA ILE A 86 15.84 20.64 -14.67
C ILE A 86 15.72 21.16 -13.25
N TYR A 87 15.82 22.48 -13.07
CA TYR A 87 15.45 23.14 -11.83
C TYR A 87 13.99 23.59 -11.90
N LEU A 88 13.17 23.12 -10.95
CA LEU A 88 11.78 23.56 -10.81
C LEU A 88 11.71 24.69 -9.77
N PRO A 89 11.43 25.95 -10.17
CA PRO A 89 11.25 27.04 -9.22
C PRO A 89 9.92 26.87 -8.48
N ILE A 90 9.98 26.33 -7.26
CA ILE A 90 8.78 26.15 -6.44
C ILE A 90 8.28 27.51 -5.95
N VAL A 91 7.04 27.83 -6.30
CA VAL A 91 6.31 29.02 -5.88
C VAL A 91 5.04 28.62 -5.13
N ARG A 92 4.44 29.56 -4.40
CA ARG A 92 3.29 29.31 -3.55
C ARG A 92 2.07 28.74 -4.28
N ASP A 93 1.84 29.11 -5.53
CA ASP A 93 0.70 28.67 -6.34
C ASP A 93 1.13 27.52 -7.26
N THR A 94 0.59 26.33 -7.01
CA THR A 94 1.02 25.07 -7.64
C THR A 94 0.65 24.98 -9.11
N ARG A 95 -0.31 25.77 -9.58
CA ARG A 95 -0.76 25.79 -10.98
C ARG A 95 0.37 26.16 -11.93
N TYR A 96 1.16 27.17 -11.58
CA TYR A 96 2.32 27.60 -12.36
C TYR A 96 3.37 26.49 -12.53
N MET A 97 3.52 25.63 -11.52
CA MET A 97 4.44 24.49 -11.61
C MET A 97 3.90 23.39 -12.53
N GLY A 98 2.58 23.15 -12.47
CA GLY A 98 1.90 22.22 -13.38
C GLY A 98 2.05 22.63 -14.84
N GLU A 99 1.68 23.88 -15.15
CA GLU A 99 1.82 24.47 -16.48
C GLU A 99 3.27 24.45 -16.97
N PHE A 100 4.21 24.83 -16.09
CA PHE A 100 5.63 24.81 -16.45
C PHE A 100 6.12 23.40 -16.80
N LEU A 101 5.78 22.39 -16.02
CA LEU A 101 6.19 21.02 -16.31
C LEU A 101 5.54 20.46 -17.57
N GLU A 102 4.29 20.82 -17.86
CA GLU A 102 3.61 20.41 -19.10
C GLU A 102 4.30 20.97 -20.33
N GLU A 103 4.53 22.28 -20.34
CA GLU A 103 5.21 22.96 -21.44
C GLU A 103 6.61 22.37 -21.66
N ILE A 104 7.39 22.22 -20.60
CA ILE A 104 8.78 21.80 -20.71
C ILE A 104 8.92 20.31 -21.07
N PHE A 105 8.08 19.43 -20.51
CA PHE A 105 8.11 18.01 -20.87
C PHE A 105 7.57 17.74 -22.28
N SER A 106 6.81 18.67 -22.87
CA SER A 106 6.46 18.60 -24.29
C SER A 106 7.67 18.82 -25.22
N GLN A 107 8.66 19.59 -24.75
CA GLN A 107 9.88 19.89 -25.51
C GLN A 107 10.95 18.82 -25.33
N LYS A 108 11.18 18.37 -24.08
CA LYS A 108 12.22 17.40 -23.75
C LYS A 108 11.95 16.66 -22.45
N ASN A 109 12.33 15.38 -22.44
CA ASN A 109 12.39 14.56 -21.23
C ASN A 109 13.69 14.78 -20.46
N PHE A 110 13.58 14.87 -19.13
CA PHE A 110 14.71 14.98 -18.22
C PHE A 110 14.89 13.69 -17.41
N ASP A 111 16.12 13.38 -17.04
CA ASP A 111 16.41 12.25 -16.16
C ASP A 111 16.24 12.63 -14.68
N ALA A 112 16.41 13.92 -14.34
CA ALA A 112 16.28 14.42 -12.98
C ALA A 112 15.62 15.82 -12.90
N LEU A 113 15.00 16.10 -11.76
CA LEU A 113 14.42 17.38 -11.41
C LEU A 113 14.91 17.81 -10.02
N TYR A 114 15.45 19.01 -9.92
CA TYR A 114 15.85 19.64 -8.66
C TYR A 114 14.76 20.56 -8.15
N LEU A 115 14.28 20.30 -6.93
CA LEU A 115 13.25 21.09 -6.25
C LEU A 115 13.84 22.38 -5.69
N GLY A 116 13.48 23.52 -6.28
CA GLY A 116 13.75 24.83 -5.69
C GLY A 116 13.00 25.03 -4.36
N ASN A 117 13.51 25.89 -3.48
CA ASN A 117 12.85 26.27 -2.23
C ASN A 117 12.41 25.10 -1.31
N SER A 118 13.02 23.91 -1.42
CA SER A 118 12.65 22.71 -0.66
C SER A 118 12.59 22.94 0.86
N LYS A 119 13.54 23.70 1.42
CA LYS A 119 13.58 24.06 2.85
C LYS A 119 12.42 24.96 3.31
N ILE A 120 11.82 25.73 2.40
CA ILE A 120 10.60 26.50 2.67
C ILE A 120 9.39 25.59 2.48
N LEU A 121 9.36 24.84 1.38
CA LEU A 121 8.24 23.98 1.00
C LEU A 121 7.92 22.93 2.06
N ILE A 122 8.93 22.33 2.71
CA ILE A 122 8.73 21.33 3.79
C ILE A 122 7.94 21.87 5.01
N ARG A 123 7.82 23.21 5.13
CA ARG A 123 7.01 23.86 6.18
C ARG A 123 5.58 24.13 5.73
N GLU A 124 5.30 24.02 4.44
CA GLU A 124 3.99 24.20 3.82
C GLU A 124 3.38 22.83 3.53
N TYR A 125 2.94 22.14 4.59
CA TYR A 125 2.67 20.69 4.58
C TYR A 125 1.85 20.20 3.39
N ARG A 126 0.71 20.87 3.12
CA ARG A 126 -0.16 20.53 2.00
C ARG A 126 0.51 20.73 0.65
N LYS A 127 1.15 21.88 0.44
CA LYS A 127 1.85 22.17 -0.81
C LYS A 127 3.03 21.24 -1.02
N PHE A 128 3.72 20.82 0.03
CA PHE A 128 4.80 19.84 -0.09
C PHE A 128 4.26 18.54 -0.70
N VAL A 129 3.19 17.96 -0.13
CA VAL A 129 2.58 16.73 -0.64
C VAL A 129 2.04 16.92 -2.07
N GLU A 130 1.28 18.00 -2.32
CA GLU A 130 0.73 18.33 -3.65
C GLU A 130 1.82 18.46 -4.71
N THR A 131 2.93 19.12 -4.38
CA THR A 131 4.06 19.32 -5.31
C THR A 131 4.70 18.00 -5.69
N ILE A 132 5.02 17.17 -4.70
CA ILE A 132 5.68 15.88 -4.96
C ILE A 132 4.75 14.97 -5.77
N ARG A 133 3.47 14.89 -5.39
CA ARG A 133 2.44 14.16 -6.13
C ARG A 133 2.36 14.61 -7.59
N LEU A 134 2.24 15.92 -7.82
CA LEU A 134 2.12 16.50 -9.15
C LEU A 134 3.30 16.11 -10.05
N ILE A 135 4.53 16.18 -9.53
CA ILE A 135 5.72 15.81 -10.30
C ILE A 135 5.73 14.30 -10.56
N ARG A 136 5.39 13.50 -9.55
CA ARG A 136 5.49 12.04 -9.61
C ARG A 136 4.48 11.42 -10.57
N GLU A 137 3.27 11.97 -10.65
CA GLU A 137 2.21 11.53 -11.56
C GLU A 137 2.44 11.97 -13.02
N LYS A 138 3.29 12.98 -13.26
CA LYS A 138 3.66 13.44 -14.61
C LYS A 138 4.71 12.54 -15.27
N ASP A 139 5.77 12.16 -14.56
CA ASP A 139 6.81 11.27 -15.09
C ASP A 139 7.27 10.27 -14.01
N PRO A 140 6.88 8.98 -14.13
CA PRO A 140 7.33 7.93 -13.22
C PRO A 140 8.85 7.72 -13.25
N ASN A 141 9.55 7.96 -14.37
CA ASN A 141 10.99 7.69 -14.46
C ASN A 141 11.88 8.86 -14.00
N LEU A 142 11.31 10.03 -13.72
CA LEU A 142 12.05 11.23 -13.34
C LEU A 142 12.59 11.14 -11.90
N MET A 143 13.89 11.34 -11.70
CA MET A 143 14.49 11.38 -10.36
C MET A 143 14.23 12.75 -9.70
N ILE A 144 13.59 12.80 -8.52
CA ILE A 144 13.44 14.08 -7.77
C ILE A 144 14.60 14.26 -6.78
N ILE A 145 15.27 15.40 -6.88
CA ILE A 145 16.36 15.84 -6.00
C ILE A 145 15.86 17.00 -5.12
N ALA A 146 16.11 16.95 -3.81
CA ALA A 146 15.76 18.02 -2.88
C ALA A 146 16.92 18.41 -1.95
N ASP A 147 17.01 19.66 -1.53
CA ASP A 147 17.90 20.07 -0.42
C ASP A 147 17.10 20.11 0.89
N LEU A 148 17.24 19.07 1.73
CA LEU A 148 16.54 18.92 3.00
C LEU A 148 17.52 18.43 4.08
N GLU A 149 17.20 18.72 5.34
CA GLU A 149 17.93 18.13 6.47
C GLU A 149 17.73 16.60 6.53
N PRO A 150 18.76 15.81 6.89
CA PRO A 150 18.69 14.35 6.84
C PRO A 150 17.56 13.72 7.67
N ILE A 151 17.14 14.36 8.75
CA ILE A 151 16.01 13.93 9.57
C ILE A 151 14.71 13.76 8.76
N PHE A 152 14.55 14.51 7.65
CA PHE A 152 13.37 14.45 6.79
C PHE A 152 13.47 13.38 5.71
N TYR A 153 14.64 12.76 5.50
CA TYR A 153 14.85 11.82 4.38
C TYR A 153 13.86 10.66 4.38
N PRO A 154 13.56 9.97 5.50
CA PRO A 154 12.59 8.87 5.49
C PRO A 154 11.21 9.30 4.96
N LEU A 155 10.68 10.43 5.47
CA LEU A 155 9.36 10.94 5.08
C LEU A 155 9.36 11.47 3.64
N ALA A 156 10.39 12.22 3.26
CA ALA A 156 10.55 12.75 1.91
C ALA A 156 10.63 11.61 0.88
N VAL A 157 11.40 10.56 1.18
CA VAL A 157 11.49 9.36 0.33
C VAL A 157 10.14 8.66 0.27
N TYR A 158 9.46 8.45 1.40
CA TYR A 158 8.14 7.81 1.41
C TYR A 158 7.13 8.52 0.50
N LEU A 159 7.23 9.84 0.37
CA LEU A 159 6.37 10.63 -0.52
C LEU A 159 6.84 10.66 -1.98
N GLY A 160 8.03 10.14 -2.32
CA GLY A 160 8.51 9.97 -3.70
C GLY A 160 9.72 10.83 -4.10
N ILE A 161 10.45 11.41 -3.14
CA ILE A 161 11.77 12.04 -3.39
C ILE A 161 12.84 10.94 -3.51
N ASP A 162 13.74 11.08 -4.48
CA ASP A 162 14.69 10.03 -4.85
C ASP A 162 16.14 10.37 -4.48
N ALA A 163 16.48 11.64 -4.25
CA ALA A 163 17.84 12.02 -3.90
C ALA A 163 17.91 13.35 -3.13
N PHE A 164 19.01 13.55 -2.41
CA PHE A 164 19.22 14.73 -1.59
C PHE A 164 20.53 15.44 -1.86
N ASP A 165 20.48 16.77 -1.91
CA ASP A 165 21.64 17.63 -2.02
C ASP A 165 22.33 17.78 -0.67
N THR A 166 23.63 17.52 -0.63
CA THR A 166 24.43 17.53 0.60
C THR A 166 25.20 18.84 0.80
N ARG A 167 25.21 19.75 -0.19
CA ARG A 167 26.02 20.98 -0.13
C ARG A 167 25.68 21.85 1.06
N SER A 168 24.40 21.92 1.43
CA SER A 168 23.94 22.74 2.55
C SER A 168 24.35 22.19 3.92
N LEU A 169 24.70 20.90 4.01
CA LEU A 169 25.13 20.24 5.25
C LEU A 169 26.41 20.88 5.84
N LYS A 170 27.32 21.33 4.98
CA LYS A 170 28.54 22.05 5.38
C LYS A 170 28.27 23.30 6.23
N LEU A 171 27.11 23.94 6.03
CA LEU A 171 26.70 25.12 6.81
C LEU A 171 26.31 24.77 8.25
N TYR A 172 25.84 23.54 8.50
CA TYR A 172 25.51 23.06 9.84
C TYR A 172 26.79 22.69 10.58
N ASP A 173 27.71 21.98 9.92
CA ASP A 173 29.02 21.63 10.47
C ASP A 173 29.82 22.90 10.80
N PHE A 174 29.86 23.90 9.91
CA PHE A 174 30.50 25.20 10.17
C PHE A 174 29.91 25.93 11.40
N ARG A 175 28.63 25.67 11.72
CA ARG A 175 27.95 26.23 12.89
C ARG A 175 28.00 25.30 14.10
N ASN A 176 28.79 24.22 14.08
CA ASN A 176 28.86 23.21 15.13
C ASN A 176 27.48 22.61 15.48
N LYS A 177 26.61 22.46 14.48
CA LYS A 177 25.29 21.84 14.60
C LYS A 177 25.35 20.43 14.00
N GLY A 178 25.07 19.43 14.82
CA GLY A 178 24.95 18.04 14.41
C GLY A 178 23.50 17.55 14.40
N PHE A 179 23.26 16.52 13.60
CA PHE A 179 21.99 15.80 13.55
C PHE A 179 22.07 14.55 14.43
N THR A 180 20.95 14.19 15.07
CA THR A 180 20.79 12.90 15.74
C THR A 180 19.40 12.32 15.44
N GLN A 181 19.21 11.05 15.75
CA GLN A 181 17.91 10.38 15.67
C GLN A 181 16.88 10.87 16.71
N PHE A 182 17.22 11.81 17.59
CA PHE A 182 16.31 12.25 18.67
C PHE A 182 16.09 13.75 18.70
N SER A 183 16.94 14.53 18.04
CA SER A 183 16.83 15.98 17.99
C SER A 183 17.18 16.47 16.60
N PRO A 184 16.41 17.43 16.06
CA PRO A 184 16.71 18.03 14.76
C PRO A 184 18.08 18.72 14.75
N MET A 185 18.57 19.22 15.90
CA MET A 185 19.88 19.84 16.05
C MET A 185 20.40 19.69 17.48
N LEU A 186 21.64 19.23 17.65
CA LEU A 186 22.41 19.40 18.87
C LEU A 186 23.72 20.13 18.56
N TRP A 187 24.20 20.93 19.51
CA TRP A 187 25.54 21.50 19.40
C TRP A 187 26.56 20.40 19.69
N LYS A 188 27.52 20.21 18.79
CA LYS A 188 28.60 19.23 18.97
C LYS A 188 29.90 19.80 18.40
N GLU A 189 30.99 19.67 19.14
CA GLU A 189 32.33 20.13 18.73
C GLU A 189 32.86 19.37 17.50
N GLU A 190 32.30 18.20 17.19
CA GLU A 190 32.63 17.35 16.04
C GLU A 190 31.36 16.82 15.34
N ALA A 191 30.53 17.74 14.85
CA ALA A 191 29.40 17.36 14.01
C ALA A 191 29.89 16.94 12.61
N ASN A 192 29.41 15.78 12.12
CA ASN A 192 29.60 15.35 10.74
C ASN A 192 28.23 15.08 10.11
N SER A 193 27.61 16.16 9.61
CA SER A 193 26.28 16.11 9.03
C SER A 193 26.20 15.22 7.79
N LEU A 194 27.28 15.13 7.01
CA LEU A 194 27.35 14.26 5.84
C LEU A 194 27.34 12.77 6.22
N GLU A 195 28.03 12.40 7.29
CA GLU A 195 28.04 11.01 7.74
C GLU A 195 26.66 10.57 8.22
N PHE A 196 25.98 11.41 9.02
CA PHE A 196 24.60 11.16 9.43
C PHE A 196 23.65 11.03 8.22
N ALA A 197 23.86 11.84 7.18
CA ALA A 197 23.10 11.74 5.93
C ALA A 197 23.30 10.38 5.23
N LYS A 198 24.54 9.88 5.17
CA LYS A 198 24.84 8.56 4.58
C LYS A 198 24.20 7.43 5.38
N GLU A 199 24.37 7.42 6.70
CA GLU A 199 23.77 6.42 7.59
C GLU A 199 22.25 6.40 7.46
N THR A 200 21.62 7.58 7.40
CA THR A 200 20.17 7.70 7.23
C THR A 200 19.72 7.13 5.88
N ILE A 201 20.43 7.42 4.78
CA ILE A 201 20.09 6.89 3.46
C ILE A 201 20.26 5.37 3.39
N GLU A 202 21.31 4.81 3.99
CA GLU A 202 21.47 3.35 4.10
C GLU A 202 20.32 2.71 4.87
N LEU A 203 19.91 3.32 5.98
CA LEU A 203 18.76 2.86 6.76
C LEU A 203 17.46 2.90 5.93
N VAL A 204 17.23 3.98 5.18
CA VAL A 204 16.07 4.13 4.30
C VAL A 204 16.08 3.09 3.17
N ARG A 205 17.24 2.85 2.53
CA ARG A 205 17.39 1.81 1.49
C ARG A 205 17.06 0.42 2.05
N LYS A 206 17.59 0.09 3.22
CA LYS A 206 17.28 -1.18 3.90
C LYS A 206 15.79 -1.30 4.24
N ALA A 207 15.18 -0.23 4.73
CA ALA A 207 13.75 -0.21 5.03
C ALA A 207 12.89 -0.45 3.77
N LEU A 208 13.22 0.18 2.64
CA LEU A 208 12.59 -0.09 1.34
C LEU A 208 12.76 -1.56 0.91
N GLU A 209 13.97 -2.12 1.04
CA GLU A 209 14.25 -3.52 0.71
C GLU A 209 13.41 -4.50 1.56
N GLU A 210 13.17 -4.17 2.83
CA GLU A 210 12.38 -4.97 3.77
C GLU A 210 10.86 -4.68 3.78
N ASN A 211 10.36 -3.69 3.03
CA ASN A 211 8.97 -3.18 3.11
C ASN A 211 8.62 -2.58 4.49
N LYS A 212 9.52 -1.76 5.04
CA LYS A 212 9.41 -1.13 6.36
C LYS A 212 9.69 0.39 6.34
N LEU A 213 9.73 1.04 5.18
CA LEU A 213 9.85 2.49 5.06
C LEU A 213 8.74 3.23 5.82
N ARG A 214 7.47 2.85 5.69
CA ARG A 214 6.39 3.53 6.43
C ARG A 214 6.57 3.37 7.95
N TYR A 215 7.03 2.19 8.38
CA TYR A 215 7.39 1.95 9.78
C TYR A 215 8.55 2.86 10.22
N LEU A 216 9.59 3.00 9.40
CA LEU A 216 10.71 3.90 9.66
C LEU A 216 10.25 5.36 9.76
N VAL A 217 9.34 5.81 8.88
CA VAL A 217 8.76 7.17 8.93
C VAL A 217 8.09 7.45 10.26
N GLU A 218 7.29 6.50 10.78
CA GLU A 218 6.60 6.65 12.07
C GLU A 218 7.58 6.68 13.26
N ASN A 219 8.74 6.02 13.16
CA ASN A 219 9.83 6.14 14.13
C ASN A 219 10.55 7.50 14.08
N PHE A 220 10.35 8.27 13.00
CA PHE A 220 10.97 9.58 12.73
C PHE A 220 10.02 10.78 12.99
N PHE A 221 9.02 10.65 13.87
CA PHE A 221 8.12 11.75 14.25
C PHE A 221 8.74 12.76 15.22
N TYR A 222 9.84 13.40 14.81
CA TYR A 222 10.60 14.30 15.67
C TYR A 222 10.10 15.75 15.68
N THR A 223 9.37 16.17 14.64
CA THR A 223 8.97 17.58 14.49
C THR A 223 7.53 17.72 14.03
N GLN A 224 6.95 18.90 14.27
CA GLN A 224 5.61 19.26 13.81
C GLN A 224 5.44 19.09 12.29
N SER A 225 6.50 19.33 11.51
CA SER A 225 6.49 19.13 10.06
C SER A 225 6.29 17.66 9.68
N HIS A 226 6.92 16.71 10.39
CA HIS A 226 6.75 15.28 10.09
C HIS A 226 5.30 14.86 10.28
N VAL A 227 4.74 15.20 11.44
CA VAL A 227 3.35 14.89 11.79
C VAL A 227 2.38 15.59 10.84
N GLY A 228 2.60 16.86 10.55
CA GLY A 228 1.76 17.67 9.68
C GLY A 228 1.73 17.15 8.24
N ILE A 229 2.91 16.91 7.65
CA ILE A 229 3.03 16.38 6.29
C ILE A 229 2.38 15.01 6.16
N LEU A 230 2.69 14.06 7.06
CA LEU A 230 2.13 12.73 6.96
C LEU A 230 0.62 12.73 7.15
N ARG A 231 0.09 13.52 8.09
CA ARG A 231 -1.35 13.68 8.29
C ARG A 231 -2.05 14.20 7.03
N ILE A 232 -1.47 15.18 6.34
CA ILE A 232 -2.03 15.68 5.07
C ILE A 232 -1.95 14.60 3.99
N ALA A 233 -0.82 13.91 3.86
CA ALA A 233 -0.68 12.82 2.89
C ALA A 233 -1.72 11.71 3.11
N ASP A 234 -1.92 11.30 4.35
CA ASP A 234 -2.87 10.25 4.72
C ASP A 234 -4.33 10.67 4.55
N LYS A 235 -4.70 11.88 5.01
CA LYS A 235 -6.11 12.30 5.04
C LYS A 235 -6.60 12.91 3.73
N GLU A 236 -5.72 13.54 2.96
CA GLU A 236 -6.11 14.31 1.75
C GLU A 236 -5.59 13.71 0.45
N HIS A 237 -4.57 12.84 0.53
CA HIS A 237 -4.02 12.14 -0.63
C HIS A 237 -3.91 10.61 -0.45
N PRO A 238 -4.93 9.93 0.14
CA PRO A 238 -4.87 8.48 0.33
C PRO A 238 -4.76 7.73 -1.00
N ASP A 239 -5.37 8.25 -2.06
CA ASP A 239 -5.34 7.70 -3.41
C ASP A 239 -3.91 7.67 -4.00
N TYR A 240 -3.16 8.75 -3.78
CA TYR A 240 -1.76 8.86 -4.17
C TYR A 240 -0.93 7.81 -3.44
N LEU A 241 -1.06 7.70 -2.12
CA LEU A 241 -0.29 6.73 -1.35
C LEU A 241 -0.65 5.28 -1.72
N GLU A 242 -1.94 5.02 -1.90
CA GLU A 242 -2.46 3.68 -2.17
C GLU A 242 -1.95 3.10 -3.48
N LYS A 243 -1.97 3.90 -4.55
CA LYS A 243 -1.60 3.46 -5.90
C LYS A 243 -0.23 2.80 -5.98
N TYR A 244 0.73 3.29 -5.19
CA TYR A 244 2.10 2.80 -5.18
C TYR A 244 2.40 1.86 -3.99
N THR A 245 1.47 1.68 -3.06
CA THR A 245 1.70 0.78 -1.92
C THR A 245 1.61 -0.68 -2.37
N PRO A 246 2.63 -1.53 -2.13
CA PRO A 246 2.58 -2.93 -2.53
C PRO A 246 1.45 -3.73 -1.86
N ILE A 247 1.04 -4.85 -2.48
CA ILE A 247 0.16 -5.80 -1.79
C ILE A 247 0.90 -6.46 -0.61
N GLN A 248 0.23 -6.53 0.53
CA GLN A 248 0.81 -7.02 1.78
C GLN A 248 1.18 -8.50 1.70
N LYS A 249 2.46 -8.79 1.96
CA LYS A 249 3.00 -10.16 2.01
C LYS A 249 3.58 -10.51 3.38
N GLU A 250 4.20 -9.52 4.00
CA GLU A 250 4.85 -9.61 5.30
C GLU A 250 3.96 -9.02 6.40
N ILE A 251 4.41 -9.19 7.64
CA ILE A 251 3.76 -8.59 8.80
C ILE A 251 3.94 -7.07 8.77
N VAL A 252 2.82 -6.34 8.83
CA VAL A 252 2.81 -4.89 8.96
C VAL A 252 2.72 -4.52 10.44
N TYR A 253 3.65 -3.69 10.90
CA TYR A 253 3.68 -3.21 12.29
C TYR A 253 2.94 -1.88 12.40
N PHE A 254 1.95 -1.83 13.29
CA PHE A 254 1.20 -0.64 13.63
C PHE A 254 1.65 -0.15 15.01
N ILE A 255 2.30 1.02 15.05
CA ILE A 255 2.99 1.54 16.24
C ILE A 255 2.51 2.91 16.70
N SER A 256 1.65 3.57 15.93
CA SER A 256 1.14 4.90 16.25
C SER A 256 -0.29 5.07 15.75
N ASP A 257 -1.00 6.10 16.22
CA ASP A 257 -2.36 6.41 15.74
C ASP A 257 -2.39 6.71 14.22
N ALA A 258 -1.29 7.21 13.65
CA ALA A 258 -1.17 7.42 12.21
C ALA A 258 -1.24 6.11 11.42
N SER A 259 -0.98 4.96 12.06
CA SER A 259 -1.12 3.64 11.44
C SER A 259 -2.56 3.33 11.00
N GLN A 260 -3.58 3.96 11.61
CA GLN A 260 -4.99 3.79 11.21
C GLN A 260 -5.26 4.25 9.78
N ASN A 261 -4.49 5.23 9.30
CA ASN A 261 -4.68 5.82 7.97
C ASN A 261 -3.70 5.24 6.93
N ARG A 262 -2.97 4.17 7.28
CA ARG A 262 -2.05 3.52 6.34
C ARG A 262 -2.82 2.94 5.14
N PRO A 263 -2.29 3.03 3.91
CA PRO A 263 -2.96 2.52 2.73
C PRO A 263 -3.35 1.03 2.84
N GLU A 264 -2.54 0.21 3.51
CA GLU A 264 -2.85 -1.20 3.75
C GLU A 264 -4.14 -1.41 4.57
N VAL A 265 -4.40 -0.53 5.54
CA VAL A 265 -5.61 -0.55 6.37
C VAL A 265 -6.82 -0.12 5.54
N ILE A 266 -6.71 1.03 4.87
CA ILE A 266 -7.81 1.57 4.06
C ILE A 266 -8.20 0.58 2.96
N ARG A 267 -7.21 0.04 2.22
CA ARG A 267 -7.41 -1.00 1.21
C ARG A 267 -8.07 -2.24 1.78
N TRP A 268 -7.70 -2.69 2.98
CA TRP A 268 -8.35 -3.83 3.61
C TRP A 268 -9.85 -3.57 3.80
N ARG A 269 -10.19 -2.43 4.40
CA ARG A 269 -11.59 -2.03 4.67
C ARG A 269 -12.38 -1.92 3.35
N GLU A 270 -11.81 -1.28 2.33
CA GLU A 270 -12.41 -1.21 0.98
C GLU A 270 -12.64 -2.61 0.39
N ARG A 271 -11.65 -3.51 0.46
CA ARG A 271 -11.81 -4.88 -0.05
C ARG A 271 -12.86 -5.68 0.71
N VAL A 272 -13.02 -5.47 2.03
CA VAL A 272 -14.15 -6.07 2.77
C VAL A 272 -15.47 -5.57 2.20
N VAL A 273 -15.60 -4.29 1.87
CA VAL A 273 -16.83 -3.74 1.27
C VAL A 273 -17.04 -4.21 -0.17
N GLU A 274 -16.00 -4.26 -0.99
CA GLU A 274 -16.14 -4.51 -2.43
C GLU A 274 -16.02 -5.98 -2.83
N ARG A 275 -15.29 -6.80 -2.05
CA ARG A 275 -14.85 -8.14 -2.48
C ARG A 275 -15.31 -9.28 -1.59
N PHE A 276 -15.74 -8.98 -0.36
CA PHE A 276 -16.29 -10.01 0.51
C PHE A 276 -17.78 -10.22 0.24
N ASN A 277 -18.19 -11.47 0.07
CA ASN A 277 -19.59 -11.89 0.13
C ASN A 277 -19.72 -13.03 1.14
N PRO A 278 -20.74 -13.02 2.02
CA PRO A 278 -21.03 -14.12 2.90
C PRO A 278 -21.19 -15.44 2.12
N PRO A 279 -20.78 -16.57 2.70
CA PRO A 279 -21.05 -17.87 2.11
C PRO A 279 -22.57 -18.14 2.06
N GLU A 280 -23.03 -18.87 1.04
CA GLU A 280 -24.46 -18.98 0.74
C GLU A 280 -25.21 -19.91 1.71
N ASN A 281 -24.50 -20.85 2.35
CA ASN A 281 -25.09 -21.85 3.24
C ASN A 281 -25.18 -21.42 4.71
N VAL A 282 -25.07 -20.11 4.99
CA VAL A 282 -25.03 -19.59 6.36
C VAL A 282 -26.42 -19.49 6.95
N GLU A 283 -26.57 -19.95 8.18
CA GLU A 283 -27.79 -19.87 8.99
C GLU A 283 -27.59 -19.03 10.25
N ALA A 284 -26.36 -18.66 10.58
CA ALA A 284 -26.03 -17.78 11.70
C ALA A 284 -24.69 -17.06 11.48
N LEU A 285 -24.54 -15.88 12.06
CA LEU A 285 -23.30 -15.12 12.10
C LEU A 285 -22.80 -14.96 13.54
N PHE A 286 -21.52 -15.25 13.76
CA PHE A 286 -20.85 -15.05 15.05
C PHE A 286 -19.79 -13.97 14.94
N LEU A 287 -19.82 -13.02 15.86
CA LEU A 287 -18.79 -12.00 16.05
C LEU A 287 -17.87 -12.40 17.21
N PHE A 288 -16.57 -12.47 16.94
CA PHE A 288 -15.55 -12.77 17.94
C PHE A 288 -14.48 -11.68 17.99
N PRO A 289 -13.83 -11.45 19.15
CA PRO A 289 -12.69 -10.55 19.21
C PRO A 289 -11.47 -11.18 18.54
N CYS A 290 -10.51 -10.33 18.18
CA CYS A 290 -9.24 -10.78 17.66
C CYS A 290 -8.39 -11.51 18.73
N SER A 291 -7.24 -12.03 18.30
CA SER A 291 -6.23 -12.61 19.18
C SER A 291 -4.84 -12.23 18.72
N ALA A 292 -3.89 -12.15 19.66
CA ALA A 292 -2.49 -11.86 19.35
C ALA A 292 -1.89 -12.84 18.32
N LYS A 293 -2.15 -14.14 18.50
CA LYS A 293 -1.73 -15.17 17.53
C LYS A 293 -2.64 -15.15 16.29
N LYS A 294 -2.00 -15.05 15.12
CA LYS A 294 -2.64 -15.13 13.79
C LYS A 294 -2.04 -16.31 13.00
N PRO A 295 -2.83 -17.02 12.16
CA PRO A 295 -4.27 -16.84 11.95
C PRO A 295 -5.06 -17.12 13.23
N TYR A 296 -6.18 -16.41 13.41
CA TYR A 296 -6.90 -16.42 14.69
C TYR A 296 -7.39 -17.82 15.06
N SER A 297 -7.76 -18.66 14.09
CA SER A 297 -8.20 -20.05 14.30
C SER A 297 -7.15 -20.94 14.98
N HIS A 298 -5.87 -20.55 14.97
CA HIS A 298 -4.77 -21.26 15.66
C HIS A 298 -4.49 -20.70 17.07
N SER A 299 -5.21 -19.67 17.49
CA SER A 299 -5.13 -19.11 18.84
C SER A 299 -5.88 -19.97 19.85
N ARG A 300 -5.44 -19.93 21.12
CA ARG A 300 -6.12 -20.64 22.20
C ARG A 300 -7.59 -20.19 22.33
N SER A 301 -7.85 -18.89 22.23
CA SER A 301 -9.20 -18.32 22.40
C SER A 301 -10.16 -18.85 21.34
N HIS A 302 -9.79 -18.78 20.06
CA HIS A 302 -10.64 -19.25 18.97
C HIS A 302 -10.81 -20.78 18.97
N ILE A 303 -9.80 -21.54 19.40
CA ILE A 303 -9.95 -22.99 19.62
C ILE A 303 -11.03 -23.27 20.69
N LEU A 304 -11.08 -22.47 21.76
CA LEU A 304 -12.10 -22.61 22.81
C LEU A 304 -13.49 -22.19 22.32
N TYR A 305 -13.62 -21.07 21.59
CA TYR A 305 -14.92 -20.67 21.02
C TYR A 305 -15.45 -21.74 20.08
N ARG A 306 -14.64 -22.23 19.13
CA ARG A 306 -15.06 -23.27 18.18
C ARG A 306 -15.36 -24.60 18.85
N ARG A 307 -14.69 -24.92 19.97
CA ARG A 307 -15.03 -26.07 20.80
C ARG A 307 -16.43 -25.91 21.40
N ALA A 308 -16.73 -24.76 22.00
CA ALA A 308 -18.06 -24.48 22.54
C ALA A 308 -19.14 -24.53 21.46
N LEU A 309 -18.89 -23.93 20.29
CA LEU A 309 -19.78 -24.02 19.12
C LEU A 309 -20.00 -25.46 18.67
N LYS A 310 -18.93 -26.27 18.58
CA LYS A 310 -19.03 -27.67 18.15
C LYS A 310 -19.78 -28.55 19.15
N GLU A 311 -19.62 -28.29 20.45
CA GLU A 311 -20.34 -29.02 21.51
C GLU A 311 -21.85 -28.73 21.47
N THR A 312 -22.25 -27.53 21.06
CA THR A 312 -23.68 -27.16 20.99
C THR A 312 -24.31 -27.46 19.63
N LEU A 313 -23.61 -27.15 18.54
CA LEU A 313 -24.14 -27.21 17.16
C LEU A 313 -23.79 -28.52 16.43
N GLY A 314 -22.86 -29.32 16.95
CA GLY A 314 -22.35 -30.50 16.27
C GLY A 314 -21.82 -30.18 14.87
N ASN A 315 -22.38 -30.83 13.84
CA ASN A 315 -22.02 -30.57 12.44
C ASN A 315 -22.63 -29.28 11.88
N GLY A 316 -23.58 -28.65 12.58
CA GLY A 316 -24.13 -27.35 12.24
C GLY A 316 -23.12 -26.21 12.19
N ILE A 317 -21.94 -26.39 12.79
CA ILE A 317 -20.83 -25.43 12.71
C ILE A 317 -20.39 -25.12 11.26
N TYR A 318 -20.67 -25.98 10.28
CA TYR A 318 -20.37 -25.70 8.86
C TYR A 318 -21.40 -24.78 8.19
N ARG A 319 -22.48 -24.41 8.89
CA ARG A 319 -23.50 -23.46 8.44
C ARG A 319 -23.48 -22.17 9.25
N ILE A 320 -22.50 -21.97 10.11
CA ILE A 320 -22.27 -20.67 10.73
C ILE A 320 -21.17 -19.95 9.97
N HIS A 321 -21.18 -18.63 10.05
CA HIS A 321 -20.07 -17.80 9.62
C HIS A 321 -19.51 -16.99 10.78
N GLU A 322 -18.22 -16.69 10.69
CA GLU A 322 -17.46 -16.06 11.77
C GLU A 322 -16.81 -14.80 11.21
N LEU A 323 -17.09 -13.65 11.83
CA LEU A 323 -16.37 -12.39 11.62
C LEU A 323 -15.55 -12.08 12.87
N ILE A 324 -14.30 -11.67 12.66
CA ILE A 324 -13.38 -11.32 13.72
C ILE A 324 -13.25 -9.80 13.74
N LEU A 325 -13.59 -9.19 14.87
CA LEU A 325 -13.45 -7.74 15.06
C LEU A 325 -12.03 -7.42 15.53
N THR A 326 -11.42 -6.38 14.96
CA THR A 326 -10.04 -5.99 15.28
C THR A 326 -9.72 -4.55 14.91
N SER A 327 -8.70 -3.96 15.53
CA SER A 327 -8.07 -2.72 15.08
C SER A 327 -6.70 -3.04 14.45
N PRO A 328 -6.29 -2.37 13.35
CA PRO A 328 -6.99 -1.30 12.64
C PRO A 328 -7.92 -1.79 11.52
N TYR A 329 -7.91 -3.08 11.18
CA TYR A 329 -8.66 -3.59 10.02
C TYR A 329 -10.19 -3.58 10.15
N GLY A 330 -10.72 -3.38 11.36
CA GLY A 330 -12.15 -3.36 11.67
C GLY A 330 -12.74 -4.75 11.70
N VAL A 331 -12.87 -5.37 10.52
CA VAL A 331 -13.55 -6.65 10.31
C VAL A 331 -12.68 -7.58 9.48
N VAL A 332 -12.48 -8.82 9.97
CA VAL A 332 -11.80 -9.88 9.25
C VAL A 332 -12.75 -11.07 9.08
N PRO A 333 -13.25 -11.33 7.86
CA PRO A 333 -13.91 -12.60 7.57
C PRO A 333 -12.98 -13.79 7.84
N ARG A 334 -13.51 -14.87 8.41
CA ARG A 334 -12.72 -16.07 8.75
C ARG A 334 -11.88 -16.60 7.58
N GLU A 335 -12.39 -16.52 6.36
CA GLU A 335 -11.71 -16.96 5.14
C GLU A 335 -10.43 -16.16 4.85
N TRP A 336 -10.34 -14.93 5.36
CA TRP A 336 -9.23 -14.01 5.13
C TRP A 336 -8.25 -13.94 6.31
N GLU A 337 -8.42 -14.75 7.36
CA GLU A 337 -7.58 -14.67 8.56
C GLU A 337 -6.07 -14.86 8.29
N TRP A 338 -5.72 -15.61 7.25
CA TRP A 338 -4.32 -15.80 6.82
C TRP A 338 -3.73 -14.59 6.08
N LEU A 339 -4.59 -13.73 5.54
CA LEU A 339 -4.23 -12.50 4.85
C LEU A 339 -4.04 -11.34 5.84
N ALA A 340 -4.63 -11.43 7.02
CA ALA A 340 -4.55 -10.42 8.09
C ALA A 340 -3.17 -10.44 8.79
N LYS A 341 -2.11 -10.11 8.05
CA LYS A 341 -0.70 -10.18 8.50
C LYS A 341 -0.24 -8.88 9.14
N TYR A 342 -0.74 -8.57 10.34
CA TYR A 342 -0.31 -7.36 11.07
C TYR A 342 0.13 -7.68 12.49
N ASP A 343 0.80 -6.73 13.11
CA ASP A 343 1.11 -6.71 14.54
C ASP A 343 0.80 -5.32 15.11
N ILE A 344 0.22 -5.30 16.30
CA ILE A 344 -0.24 -4.09 16.99
C ILE A 344 -0.21 -4.33 18.49
N VAL A 345 0.01 -3.26 19.26
CA VAL A 345 -0.13 -3.30 20.71
C VAL A 345 -1.61 -3.52 21.08
N VAL A 346 -1.89 -4.59 21.83
CA VAL A 346 -3.24 -4.88 22.31
C VAL A 346 -3.39 -4.31 23.72
N THR A 347 -3.75 -3.03 23.82
CA THR A 347 -3.95 -2.33 25.11
C THR A 347 -5.38 -2.43 25.63
N GLY A 348 -6.35 -2.76 24.76
CA GLY A 348 -7.78 -2.70 25.06
C GLY A 348 -8.38 -1.29 25.03
N HIS A 349 -7.57 -0.26 24.82
CA HIS A 349 -8.02 1.12 24.66
C HIS A 349 -8.09 1.48 23.18
N TRP A 350 -9.27 1.81 22.70
CA TRP A 350 -9.52 2.20 21.31
C TRP A 350 -9.96 3.67 21.29
N SER A 351 -9.42 4.41 20.34
CA SER A 351 -9.87 5.78 20.07
C SER A 351 -11.27 5.80 19.43
N GLU A 352 -11.96 6.93 19.53
CA GLU A 352 -13.27 7.13 18.88
C GLU A 352 -13.18 6.92 17.35
N GLU A 353 -12.08 7.34 16.71
CA GLU A 353 -11.86 7.15 15.27
C GLU A 353 -11.73 5.66 14.92
N GLU A 354 -11.12 4.85 15.78
CA GLU A 354 -11.03 3.38 15.62
C GLU A 354 -12.39 2.70 15.78
N ILE A 355 -13.12 3.05 16.84
CA ILE A 355 -14.44 2.47 17.14
C ILE A 355 -15.42 2.81 16.02
N SER A 356 -15.53 4.09 15.65
CA SER A 356 -16.41 4.56 14.59
C SER A 356 -16.08 3.90 13.25
N SER A 357 -14.81 3.87 12.86
CA SER A 357 -14.39 3.22 11.61
C SER A 357 -14.71 1.72 11.56
N ALA A 358 -14.46 1.01 12.67
CA ALA A 358 -14.74 -0.43 12.75
C ALA A 358 -16.25 -0.70 12.74
N ALA A 359 -17.04 0.13 13.42
CA ALA A 359 -18.50 0.02 13.48
C ALA A 359 -19.14 0.26 12.11
N GLU A 360 -18.71 1.28 11.37
CA GLU A 360 -19.17 1.55 10.01
C GLU A 360 -18.85 0.40 9.05
N LEU A 361 -17.64 -0.16 9.14
CA LEU A 361 -17.26 -1.30 8.32
C LEU A 361 -18.08 -2.54 8.67
N LEU A 362 -18.29 -2.80 9.97
CA LEU A 362 -19.13 -3.90 10.42
C LEU A 362 -20.56 -3.72 9.92
N ALA A 363 -21.17 -2.55 10.07
CA ALA A 363 -22.51 -2.25 9.57
C ALA A 363 -22.65 -2.58 8.07
N LYS A 364 -21.75 -2.06 7.22
CA LYS A 364 -21.69 -2.37 5.78
C LYS A 364 -21.49 -3.85 5.50
N THR A 365 -20.78 -4.56 6.38
CA THR A 365 -20.58 -6.01 6.25
C THR A 365 -21.83 -6.79 6.64
N LEU A 366 -22.56 -6.37 7.68
CA LEU A 366 -23.80 -6.98 8.15
C LEU A 366 -24.94 -6.85 7.13
N GLU A 367 -24.98 -5.75 6.37
CA GLU A 367 -25.94 -5.53 5.28
C GLU A 367 -25.88 -6.60 4.18
N LYS A 368 -24.73 -7.29 4.04
CA LYS A 368 -24.53 -8.35 3.05
C LYS A 368 -25.19 -9.67 3.44
N TYR A 369 -25.58 -9.83 4.70
CA TYR A 369 -26.26 -11.03 5.17
C TYR A 369 -27.77 -10.87 5.00
N PRO A 370 -28.50 -11.95 4.65
CA PRO A 370 -29.95 -11.91 4.66
C PRO A 370 -30.51 -11.50 6.04
N LYS A 371 -31.57 -10.69 6.05
CA LYS A 371 -32.13 -10.12 7.29
C LYS A 371 -32.57 -11.15 8.34
N HIS A 372 -32.93 -12.37 7.91
CA HIS A 372 -33.35 -13.43 8.83
C HIS A 372 -32.18 -14.14 9.53
N ILE A 373 -30.93 -13.91 9.11
CA ILE A 373 -29.77 -14.53 9.74
C ILE A 373 -29.54 -13.91 11.12
N PRO A 374 -29.60 -14.67 12.22
CA PRO A 374 -29.29 -14.18 13.55
C PRO A 374 -27.80 -13.86 13.67
N ILE A 375 -27.50 -12.80 14.43
CA ILE A 375 -26.14 -12.34 14.69
C ILE A 375 -25.88 -12.49 16.19
N ILE A 376 -24.83 -13.21 16.56
CA ILE A 376 -24.46 -13.48 17.95
C ILE A 376 -23.07 -12.90 18.20
N ALA A 377 -22.96 -12.01 19.20
CA ALA A 377 -21.72 -11.38 19.58
C ALA A 377 -21.16 -11.98 20.89
N HIS A 378 -19.95 -12.53 20.80
CA HIS A 378 -19.20 -13.02 21.95
C HIS A 378 -17.91 -12.22 22.11
N LEU A 379 -18.06 -11.03 22.69
CA LEU A 379 -17.09 -9.93 22.65
C LEU A 379 -16.77 -9.42 24.06
N ASP A 380 -15.57 -8.87 24.25
CA ASP A 380 -15.17 -8.04 25.39
C ASP A 380 -15.56 -6.57 25.17
N GLU A 381 -15.50 -5.76 26.24
CA GLU A 381 -16.13 -4.44 26.36
C GLU A 381 -15.86 -3.49 25.18
N ALA A 382 -14.60 -3.29 24.78
CA ALA A 382 -14.26 -2.40 23.67
C ALA A 382 -14.87 -2.84 22.32
N TYR A 383 -15.06 -4.15 22.11
CA TYR A 383 -15.65 -4.67 20.89
C TYR A 383 -17.18 -4.69 20.96
N VAL A 384 -17.76 -4.75 22.16
CA VAL A 384 -19.21 -4.60 22.36
C VAL A 384 -19.66 -3.26 21.84
N GLU A 385 -18.96 -2.17 22.19
CA GLU A 385 -19.28 -0.82 21.71
C GLU A 385 -19.28 -0.72 20.18
N VAL A 386 -18.28 -1.33 19.51
CA VAL A 386 -18.23 -1.42 18.04
C VAL A 386 -19.45 -2.13 17.46
N ALA A 387 -19.85 -3.25 18.07
CA ALA A 387 -20.99 -4.05 17.62
C ALA A 387 -22.32 -3.35 17.89
N GLU A 388 -22.50 -2.71 19.04
CA GLU A 388 -23.70 -1.93 19.38
C GLU A 388 -23.91 -0.79 18.38
N ARG A 389 -22.86 0.00 18.13
CA ARG A 389 -22.93 1.08 17.14
C ARG A 389 -23.17 0.56 15.73
N ALA A 390 -22.57 -0.57 15.35
CA ALA A 390 -22.85 -1.20 14.06
C ALA A 390 -24.30 -1.69 13.94
N SER A 391 -24.89 -2.19 15.03
CA SER A 391 -26.30 -2.57 15.13
C SER A 391 -27.20 -1.35 14.91
N GLU A 392 -26.90 -0.22 15.55
CA GLU A 392 -27.63 1.04 15.35
C GLU A 392 -27.57 1.54 13.90
N ILE A 393 -26.36 1.55 13.31
CA ILE A 393 -26.15 2.03 11.92
C ILE A 393 -26.89 1.14 10.91
N SER A 394 -26.77 -0.19 11.05
CA SER A 394 -27.32 -1.15 10.08
C SER A 394 -28.79 -1.52 10.33
N GLY A 395 -29.33 -1.20 11.51
CA GLY A 395 -30.64 -1.66 11.97
C GLY A 395 -30.74 -3.18 12.14
N ARG A 396 -29.60 -3.87 12.32
CA ARG A 396 -29.51 -5.32 12.48
C ARG A 396 -29.38 -5.65 13.95
N GLU A 397 -30.35 -6.38 14.49
CA GLU A 397 -30.30 -6.85 15.89
C GLU A 397 -29.12 -7.81 16.11
N ILE A 398 -28.34 -7.56 17.16
CA ILE A 398 -27.21 -8.38 17.59
C ILE A 398 -27.50 -8.93 18.99
N VAL A 399 -27.44 -10.25 19.14
CA VAL A 399 -27.62 -10.92 20.41
C VAL A 399 -26.27 -11.04 21.11
N PHE A 400 -26.11 -10.35 22.24
CA PHE A 400 -24.88 -10.35 23.02
C PHE A 400 -24.86 -11.48 24.06
N THR A 401 -23.79 -12.27 24.05
CA THR A 401 -23.55 -13.26 25.11
C THR A 401 -22.95 -12.59 26.34
N LYS A 402 -23.22 -13.15 27.54
CA LYS A 402 -22.71 -12.59 28.79
C LYS A 402 -21.27 -13.01 29.01
N VAL A 403 -20.35 -12.04 28.97
CA VAL A 403 -18.92 -12.27 29.20
C VAL A 403 -18.53 -11.87 30.62
N LYS A 404 -17.87 -12.77 31.34
CA LYS A 404 -17.33 -12.57 32.70
C LYS A 404 -15.91 -13.08 32.78
N ASN A 405 -15.00 -12.30 33.37
CA ASN A 405 -13.58 -12.68 33.54
C ASN A 405 -12.89 -13.06 32.22
N GLY A 406 -13.22 -12.32 31.16
CA GLY A 406 -12.73 -12.56 29.79
C GLY A 406 -13.58 -13.55 29.00
N THR A 407 -13.45 -13.48 27.68
CA THR A 407 -14.26 -14.27 26.73
C THR A 407 -13.95 -15.78 26.77
N THR A 408 -12.78 -16.19 27.25
CA THR A 408 -12.38 -17.60 27.31
C THR A 408 -12.63 -18.27 28.67
N SER A 409 -13.24 -17.57 29.63
CA SER A 409 -13.58 -18.14 30.94
C SER A 409 -14.62 -19.26 30.81
N LYS A 410 -14.74 -20.11 31.84
CA LYS A 410 -15.74 -21.19 31.83
C LYS A 410 -17.15 -20.61 31.80
N GLU A 411 -17.38 -19.53 32.55
CA GLU A 411 -18.63 -18.82 32.66
C GLU A 411 -19.05 -18.19 31.33
N SER A 412 -18.13 -17.49 30.65
CA SER A 412 -18.38 -16.88 29.33
C SER A 412 -18.68 -17.93 28.27
N LEU A 413 -17.93 -19.04 28.24
CA LEU A 413 -18.17 -20.13 27.28
C LEU A 413 -19.48 -20.88 27.56
N SER A 414 -19.88 -21.03 28.83
CA SER A 414 -21.20 -21.56 29.18
C SER A 414 -22.32 -20.63 28.73
N SER A 415 -22.19 -19.33 28.96
CA SER A 415 -23.16 -18.33 28.46
C SER A 415 -23.28 -18.38 26.94
N LEU A 416 -22.17 -18.49 26.20
CA LEU A 416 -22.22 -18.66 24.74
C LEU A 416 -23.06 -19.89 24.35
N LYS A 417 -22.88 -21.03 25.03
CA LYS A 417 -23.65 -22.25 24.74
C LYS A 417 -25.13 -22.08 25.09
N GLU A 418 -25.45 -21.40 26.17
CA GLU A 418 -26.83 -21.12 26.59
C GLU A 418 -27.55 -20.23 25.59
N THR A 419 -26.94 -19.10 25.19
CA THR A 419 -27.50 -18.18 24.20
C THR A 419 -27.80 -18.90 22.87
N ILE A 420 -26.91 -19.78 22.42
CA ILE A 420 -27.13 -20.57 21.20
C ILE A 420 -28.36 -21.48 21.31
N ARG A 421 -28.62 -22.06 22.48
CA ARG A 421 -29.78 -22.92 22.73
C ARG A 421 -31.07 -22.09 22.79
N GLU A 422 -31.01 -20.91 23.40
CA GLU A 422 -32.16 -20.01 23.54
C GLU A 422 -32.69 -19.51 22.19
N ILE A 423 -31.79 -19.13 21.28
CA ILE A 423 -32.17 -18.71 19.91
C ILE A 423 -32.61 -19.89 19.02
N THR A 424 -32.71 -21.10 19.59
CA THR A 424 -33.11 -22.35 18.92
C THR A 424 -32.31 -22.60 17.63
N LEU A 425 -31.00 -22.33 17.68
CA LEU A 425 -30.14 -22.53 16.52
C LEU A 425 -29.88 -24.02 16.31
N GLU A 426 -30.59 -24.65 15.37
CA GLU A 426 -30.38 -26.06 15.00
C GLU A 426 -29.91 -26.26 13.55
N PRO A 427 -28.78 -25.65 13.14
CA PRO A 427 -28.26 -25.85 11.80
C PRO A 427 -27.90 -27.32 11.58
N LYS A 428 -28.53 -27.95 10.59
CA LYS A 428 -28.22 -29.35 10.22
C LYS A 428 -27.15 -29.37 9.14
N GLY A 429 -25.90 -29.30 9.57
CA GLY A 429 -24.76 -29.42 8.67
C GLY A 429 -24.39 -30.87 8.36
N GLY A 430 -23.92 -31.11 7.14
CA GLY A 430 -23.45 -32.42 6.70
C GLY A 430 -22.06 -32.38 6.05
N LYS A 431 -21.66 -33.52 5.48
CA LYS A 431 -20.39 -33.63 4.73
C LYS A 431 -20.34 -32.65 3.55
N LYS A 432 -21.48 -32.40 2.89
CA LYS A 432 -21.60 -31.43 1.80
C LYS A 432 -21.26 -30.02 2.25
N ASP A 433 -21.83 -29.56 3.38
CA ASP A 433 -21.53 -28.24 3.95
C ASP A 433 -20.05 -28.10 4.31
N LYS A 434 -19.46 -29.13 4.95
CA LYS A 434 -18.02 -29.14 5.26
C LYS A 434 -17.17 -28.94 4.00
N THR A 435 -17.47 -29.68 2.92
CA THR A 435 -16.76 -29.57 1.65
C THR A 435 -16.96 -28.19 1.01
N TYR A 436 -18.20 -27.70 0.98
CA TYR A 436 -18.53 -26.36 0.48
C TYR A 436 -17.72 -25.29 1.22
N ARG A 437 -17.72 -25.31 2.56
CA ARG A 437 -16.95 -24.37 3.39
C ARG A 437 -15.46 -24.42 3.11
N PHE A 438 -14.90 -25.61 2.91
CA PHE A 438 -13.50 -25.75 2.55
C PHE A 438 -13.17 -25.10 1.19
N TYR A 439 -14.04 -25.26 0.20
CA TYR A 439 -13.88 -24.63 -1.11
C TYR A 439 -14.05 -23.11 -1.01
N GLU A 440 -15.07 -22.63 -0.30
CA GLU A 440 -15.31 -21.20 -0.08
C GLU A 440 -14.13 -20.51 0.61
N ASN A 441 -13.52 -21.14 1.63
CA ASN A 441 -12.33 -20.58 2.29
C ASN A 441 -11.20 -20.28 1.28
N ILE A 442 -11.04 -21.12 0.25
CA ILE A 442 -10.04 -20.91 -0.81
C ILE A 442 -10.54 -19.87 -1.81
N ARG A 443 -11.77 -19.99 -2.30
CA ARG A 443 -12.37 -19.08 -3.29
C ARG A 443 -12.30 -17.62 -2.83
N LYS A 444 -12.68 -17.36 -1.57
CA LYS A 444 -12.68 -16.00 -1.01
C LYS A 444 -11.27 -15.40 -0.94
N VAL A 445 -10.22 -16.20 -0.80
CA VAL A 445 -8.84 -15.69 -0.87
C VAL A 445 -8.51 -15.24 -2.29
N PHE A 446 -8.93 -15.97 -3.32
CA PHE A 446 -8.77 -15.49 -4.71
C PHE A 446 -9.61 -14.24 -4.98
N ASP A 447 -10.84 -14.17 -4.45
CA ASP A 447 -11.68 -12.97 -4.57
C ASP A 447 -11.01 -11.75 -3.91
N PHE A 448 -10.30 -11.93 -2.78
CA PHE A 448 -9.54 -10.85 -2.15
C PHE A 448 -8.49 -10.26 -3.09
N TYR A 449 -7.72 -11.10 -3.79
CA TYR A 449 -6.67 -10.66 -4.70
C TYR A 449 -7.23 -10.08 -6.00
N PHE A 450 -8.20 -10.75 -6.63
CA PHE A 450 -8.59 -10.47 -8.01
C PHE A 450 -9.99 -9.86 -8.19
N GLY A 451 -10.75 -9.71 -7.10
CA GLY A 451 -12.14 -9.25 -7.13
C GLY A 451 -13.15 -10.40 -7.17
N ILE A 452 -14.42 -10.07 -6.91
CA ILE A 452 -15.53 -11.03 -6.85
C ILE A 452 -15.60 -11.87 -8.13
N GLY A 453 -15.71 -13.18 -7.96
CA GLY A 453 -15.88 -14.14 -9.06
C GLY A 453 -14.60 -14.86 -9.44
N ALA A 454 -13.43 -14.32 -9.08
CA ALA A 454 -12.15 -14.96 -9.34
C ALA A 454 -12.02 -16.32 -8.64
N GLY A 455 -12.54 -16.43 -7.41
CA GLY A 455 -12.57 -17.69 -6.68
C GLY A 455 -13.36 -18.78 -7.40
N LYS A 456 -14.58 -18.45 -7.84
CA LYS A 456 -15.43 -19.36 -8.63
C LYS A 456 -14.79 -19.67 -10.00
N ALA A 457 -14.03 -18.74 -10.58
CA ALA A 457 -13.31 -18.95 -11.84
C ALA A 457 -12.20 -20.00 -11.70
N VAL A 458 -11.37 -19.94 -10.65
CA VAL A 458 -10.26 -20.91 -10.45
C VAL A 458 -10.69 -22.22 -9.82
N LEU A 459 -11.78 -22.21 -9.04
CA LEU A 459 -12.30 -23.37 -8.32
C LEU A 459 -13.84 -23.47 -8.48
N PRO A 460 -14.35 -23.74 -9.69
CA PRO A 460 -15.78 -23.97 -9.93
C PRO A 460 -16.29 -25.24 -9.25
N GLU A 461 -17.60 -25.50 -9.31
CA GLU A 461 -18.24 -26.67 -8.65
C GLU A 461 -17.73 -28.02 -9.18
N ASN A 462 -17.35 -28.11 -10.47
CA ASN A 462 -16.77 -29.32 -11.06
C ASN A 462 -15.25 -29.45 -10.82
N ALA A 463 -14.63 -28.51 -10.10
CA ALA A 463 -13.21 -28.55 -9.83
C ALA A 463 -12.85 -29.58 -8.75
N ARG A 464 -11.59 -30.01 -8.75
CA ARG A 464 -11.02 -30.87 -7.70
C ARG A 464 -9.80 -30.22 -7.06
N ILE A 465 -9.63 -30.48 -5.77
CA ILE A 465 -8.43 -30.09 -5.01
C ILE A 465 -7.56 -31.33 -4.81
N VAL A 466 -6.27 -31.23 -5.12
CA VAL A 466 -5.30 -32.32 -5.01
C VAL A 466 -4.10 -31.88 -4.16
N GLY A 467 -3.64 -32.75 -3.25
CA GLY A 467 -2.50 -32.49 -2.35
C GLY A 467 -2.95 -32.25 -0.90
N SER A 468 -1.98 -32.27 0.02
CA SER A 468 -2.24 -32.15 1.47
C SER A 468 -1.67 -30.87 2.10
N LYS A 469 -0.49 -30.43 1.65
CA LYS A 469 0.18 -29.23 2.15
C LYS A 469 -0.03 -28.05 1.20
N MET A 470 0.45 -28.18 -0.03
CA MET A 470 0.18 -27.23 -1.12
C MET A 470 -0.96 -27.78 -1.95
N LEU A 471 -2.12 -27.14 -1.84
CA LEU A 471 -3.33 -27.55 -2.53
C LEU A 471 -3.25 -27.09 -3.99
N ARG A 472 -3.38 -28.03 -4.93
CA ARG A 472 -3.49 -27.75 -6.36
C ARG A 472 -4.96 -27.73 -6.74
N LEU A 473 -5.39 -26.64 -7.39
CA LEU A 473 -6.75 -26.46 -7.87
C LEU A 473 -6.79 -26.92 -9.33
N MET A 474 -7.67 -27.87 -9.65
CA MET A 474 -7.72 -28.51 -10.96
C MET A 474 -9.11 -28.42 -11.57
N VAL A 475 -9.19 -28.03 -12.84
CA VAL A 475 -10.40 -28.00 -13.66
C VAL A 475 -10.09 -28.75 -14.96
N ASP A 476 -10.89 -29.76 -15.31
CA ASP A 476 -10.71 -30.55 -16.54
C ASP A 476 -9.27 -31.05 -16.75
N ASN A 477 -8.66 -31.60 -15.69
CA ASN A 477 -7.26 -32.04 -15.61
C ASN A 477 -6.17 -30.95 -15.76
N ASN A 478 -6.55 -29.68 -15.93
CA ASN A 478 -5.63 -28.55 -15.96
C ASN A 478 -5.56 -27.85 -14.61
N GLN A 479 -4.36 -27.46 -14.18
CA GLN A 479 -4.18 -26.73 -12.93
C GLN A 479 -4.51 -25.25 -13.14
N THR A 480 -5.40 -24.68 -12.34
CA THR A 480 -5.72 -23.23 -12.35
C THR A 480 -4.83 -22.45 -11.39
N GLY A 481 -4.44 -23.05 -10.26
CA GLY A 481 -3.62 -22.38 -9.26
C GLY A 481 -3.22 -23.27 -8.10
N THR A 482 -2.56 -22.66 -7.12
CA THR A 482 -2.25 -23.30 -5.84
C THR A 482 -2.70 -22.45 -4.67
N TYR A 483 -2.99 -23.10 -3.54
CA TYR A 483 -3.27 -22.45 -2.26
C TYR A 483 -2.50 -23.15 -1.13
N GLN A 484 -1.91 -22.36 -0.25
CA GLN A 484 -1.34 -22.81 1.01
C GLN A 484 -1.43 -21.68 2.03
N ASP A 485 -2.27 -21.83 3.05
CA ASP A 485 -2.33 -20.92 4.20
C ASP A 485 -2.39 -19.42 3.83
N GLY A 486 -3.31 -19.06 2.92
CA GLY A 486 -3.49 -17.70 2.40
C GLY A 486 -2.52 -17.27 1.29
N VAL A 487 -1.47 -18.06 1.03
CA VAL A 487 -0.55 -17.85 -0.10
C VAL A 487 -1.12 -18.52 -1.35
N ILE A 488 -1.24 -17.77 -2.44
CA ILE A 488 -1.77 -18.27 -3.71
C ILE A 488 -0.77 -18.15 -4.86
N SER A 489 -0.94 -19.00 -5.87
CA SER A 489 -0.36 -18.82 -7.19
C SER A 489 -1.40 -19.12 -8.27
N VAL A 490 -1.22 -18.56 -9.46
CA VAL A 490 -2.13 -18.74 -10.60
C VAL A 490 -1.33 -19.21 -11.81
N THR A 491 -1.82 -20.21 -12.53
CA THR A 491 -1.26 -20.61 -13.82
C THR A 491 -1.81 -19.73 -14.94
N PRO A 492 -1.20 -19.69 -16.14
CA PRO A 492 -1.79 -19.02 -17.30
C PRO A 492 -3.23 -19.46 -17.59
N PHE A 493 -3.51 -20.76 -17.49
CA PHE A 493 -4.87 -21.30 -17.62
C PHE A 493 -5.84 -20.77 -16.56
N GLY A 494 -5.43 -20.73 -15.28
CA GLY A 494 -6.26 -20.16 -14.23
C GLY A 494 -6.46 -18.66 -14.39
N MET A 495 -5.41 -17.94 -14.81
CA MET A 495 -5.46 -16.51 -15.05
C MET A 495 -6.34 -16.15 -16.25
N GLN A 496 -6.37 -16.97 -17.31
CA GLN A 496 -7.34 -16.82 -18.40
C GLN A 496 -8.77 -16.84 -17.86
N ARG A 497 -9.09 -17.81 -17.00
CA ARG A 497 -10.43 -17.92 -16.40
C ARG A 497 -10.76 -16.74 -15.49
N ILE A 498 -9.79 -16.24 -14.71
CA ILE A 498 -9.97 -15.02 -13.91
C ILE A 498 -10.23 -13.82 -14.82
N TYR A 499 -9.39 -13.63 -15.85
CA TYR A 499 -9.49 -12.52 -16.79
C TYR A 499 -10.84 -12.50 -17.51
N GLU A 500 -11.33 -13.66 -17.95
CA GLU A 500 -12.66 -13.79 -18.57
C GLU A 500 -13.79 -13.45 -17.58
N ALA A 501 -13.66 -13.85 -16.31
CA ALA A 501 -14.69 -13.65 -15.30
C ALA A 501 -14.73 -12.22 -14.72
N THR A 502 -13.58 -11.58 -14.54
CA THR A 502 -13.47 -10.31 -13.81
C THR A 502 -13.01 -9.13 -14.67
N LYS A 503 -12.45 -9.38 -15.85
CA LYS A 503 -11.83 -8.38 -16.73
C LYS A 503 -10.88 -7.44 -15.98
N SER A 504 -10.17 -7.98 -14.99
CA SER A 504 -9.27 -7.23 -14.09
C SER A 504 -7.89 -7.89 -14.01
N TYR A 505 -6.90 -7.16 -13.48
CA TYR A 505 -5.51 -7.60 -13.24
C TYR A 505 -4.77 -8.05 -14.51
N TYR A 506 -4.99 -7.35 -15.61
CA TYR A 506 -4.36 -7.62 -16.91
C TYR A 506 -3.36 -6.53 -17.30
N VAL A 507 -2.40 -6.92 -18.13
CA VAL A 507 -1.45 -6.05 -18.82
C VAL A 507 -1.42 -6.47 -20.28
N LYS A 508 -1.89 -5.61 -21.20
CA LYS A 508 -1.94 -5.90 -22.63
C LYS A 508 -0.63 -5.53 -23.32
N ILE A 509 -0.18 -6.45 -24.17
CA ILE A 509 1.00 -6.31 -25.03
C ILE A 509 0.65 -6.70 -26.48
N ASP A 510 1.42 -6.20 -27.44
CA ASP A 510 1.26 -6.47 -28.87
C ASP A 510 2.35 -7.38 -29.47
N PHE A 511 3.29 -7.86 -28.65
CA PHE A 511 4.44 -8.66 -29.07
C PHE A 511 4.45 -10.08 -28.46
N ASP A 512 5.30 -10.96 -29.00
CA ASP A 512 5.49 -12.32 -28.48
C ASP A 512 6.27 -12.34 -27.16
N LEU A 513 5.69 -12.93 -26.12
CA LEU A 513 6.28 -12.92 -24.77
C LEU A 513 7.53 -13.82 -24.65
N ARG A 514 8.71 -13.20 -24.67
CA ARG A 514 10.01 -13.91 -24.53
C ARG A 514 10.65 -13.81 -23.14
N GLY A 515 10.37 -12.78 -22.36
CA GLY A 515 10.94 -12.59 -21.03
C GLY A 515 10.03 -11.78 -20.13
N ASP A 516 10.62 -10.91 -19.31
CA ASP A 516 9.89 -9.89 -18.55
C ASP A 516 9.26 -8.85 -19.49
N VAL A 517 8.17 -8.21 -19.02
CA VAL A 517 7.51 -7.13 -19.75
C VAL A 517 8.09 -5.81 -19.28
N PHE A 518 8.68 -5.06 -20.21
CA PHE A 518 9.16 -3.71 -19.98
C PHE A 518 8.02 -2.70 -20.20
N ALA A 519 8.03 -1.60 -19.44
CA ALA A 519 6.96 -0.59 -19.48
C ALA A 519 6.71 -0.03 -20.89
N ILE A 520 7.77 0.16 -21.69
CA ILE A 520 7.65 0.65 -23.07
C ILE A 520 6.86 -0.27 -24.02
N GLY A 521 6.69 -1.54 -23.64
CA GLY A 521 5.90 -2.51 -24.40
C GLY A 521 4.47 -2.70 -23.88
N VAL A 522 4.04 -1.93 -22.87
CA VAL A 522 2.69 -2.03 -22.31
C VAL A 522 1.77 -1.07 -23.05
N ASN A 523 0.76 -1.60 -23.75
CA ASN A 523 -0.24 -0.78 -24.44
C ASN A 523 -1.36 -0.34 -23.50
N GLU A 524 -1.78 -1.22 -22.58
CA GLU A 524 -2.87 -1.00 -21.65
C GLU A 524 -2.65 -1.82 -20.37
N ALA A 525 -3.04 -1.31 -19.21
CA ALA A 525 -2.98 -2.04 -17.95
C ALA A 525 -4.14 -1.64 -17.04
N ASP A 526 -4.64 -2.60 -16.25
CA ASP A 526 -5.71 -2.33 -15.28
C ASP A 526 -5.24 -1.36 -14.18
N ALA A 527 -5.96 -0.25 -14.01
CA ALA A 527 -5.68 0.78 -13.00
C ALA A 527 -5.75 0.26 -11.55
N LYS A 528 -6.38 -0.89 -11.31
CA LYS A 528 -6.42 -1.56 -9.99
C LYS A 528 -5.11 -2.23 -9.61
N ILE A 529 -4.21 -2.44 -10.56
CA ILE A 529 -2.92 -3.08 -10.30
C ILE A 529 -2.11 -2.20 -9.35
N ARG A 530 -1.63 -2.82 -8.27
CA ARG A 530 -0.63 -2.27 -7.37
C ARG A 530 0.69 -3.01 -7.56
N PRO A 531 1.82 -2.42 -7.16
CA PRO A 531 3.07 -3.14 -7.08
C PRO A 531 2.87 -4.45 -6.31
N ASP A 532 3.61 -5.48 -6.72
CA ASP A 532 3.60 -6.80 -6.13
C ASP A 532 2.36 -7.69 -6.38
N ASP A 533 1.30 -7.18 -7.02
CA ASP A 533 0.14 -7.96 -7.46
C ASP A 533 0.52 -9.04 -8.48
N ILE A 534 -0.27 -10.11 -8.50
CA ILE A 534 -0.20 -11.13 -9.55
C ILE A 534 -1.01 -10.60 -10.74
N VAL A 535 -0.43 -10.63 -11.95
CA VAL A 535 -1.06 -10.09 -13.15
C VAL A 535 -0.98 -11.06 -14.32
N GLY A 536 -2.00 -11.04 -15.17
CA GLY A 536 -2.01 -11.73 -16.46
C GLY A 536 -1.44 -10.84 -17.57
N VAL A 537 -0.48 -11.35 -18.32
CA VAL A 537 -0.01 -10.71 -19.56
C VAL A 537 -0.93 -11.19 -20.68
N VAL A 538 -1.62 -10.26 -21.33
CA VAL A 538 -2.69 -10.54 -22.30
C VAL A 538 -2.27 -10.06 -23.69
N ARG A 539 -2.53 -10.88 -24.69
CA ARG A 539 -2.43 -10.54 -26.11
C ARG A 539 -3.60 -11.18 -26.85
N ASP A 540 -4.27 -10.41 -27.70
CA ASP A 540 -5.45 -10.86 -28.46
C ASP A 540 -6.52 -11.54 -27.57
N GLU A 541 -6.83 -10.93 -26.42
CA GLU A 541 -7.73 -11.45 -25.37
C GLU A 541 -7.33 -12.81 -24.76
N LYS A 542 -6.10 -13.27 -25.01
CA LYS A 542 -5.52 -14.49 -24.43
C LYS A 542 -4.39 -14.17 -23.47
N VAL A 543 -4.42 -14.81 -22.31
CA VAL A 543 -3.34 -14.78 -21.33
C VAL A 543 -2.16 -15.59 -21.86
N VAL A 544 -1.08 -14.91 -22.23
CA VAL A 544 0.17 -15.50 -22.73
C VAL A 544 1.20 -15.72 -21.62
N GLY A 545 0.96 -15.15 -20.43
CA GLY A 545 1.79 -15.39 -19.26
C GLY A 545 1.19 -14.84 -17.97
N VAL A 546 1.77 -15.26 -16.85
CA VAL A 546 1.46 -14.74 -15.52
C VAL A 546 2.74 -14.25 -14.89
N GLY A 547 2.67 -13.08 -14.26
CA GLY A 547 3.80 -12.44 -13.63
C GLY A 547 3.40 -11.67 -12.38
N LYS A 548 4.37 -10.90 -11.90
CA LYS A 548 4.23 -10.02 -10.74
C LYS A 548 4.47 -8.58 -11.19
N ALA A 549 3.54 -7.69 -10.88
CA ALA A 549 3.68 -6.27 -11.15
C ALA A 549 4.85 -5.67 -10.36
N VAL A 550 5.66 -4.85 -11.02
CA VAL A 550 6.69 -4.00 -10.38
C VAL A 550 6.16 -2.58 -10.19
N LEU A 551 5.34 -2.12 -11.13
CA LEU A 551 4.73 -0.79 -11.18
C LEU A 551 3.23 -0.88 -10.90
N SER A 552 2.60 0.24 -10.54
CA SER A 552 1.14 0.36 -10.60
C SER A 552 0.63 0.36 -12.05
N GLY A 553 -0.65 0.04 -12.27
CA GLY A 553 -1.20 -0.05 -13.64
C GLY A 553 -1.00 1.23 -14.46
N GLU A 554 -1.23 2.40 -13.87
CA GLU A 554 -1.04 3.67 -14.57
C GLU A 554 0.45 3.99 -14.83
N GLU A 555 1.35 3.60 -13.92
CA GLU A 555 2.79 3.74 -14.15
C GLU A 555 3.28 2.86 -15.29
N MET A 556 2.70 1.67 -15.48
CA MET A 556 3.08 0.80 -16.60
C MET A 556 2.87 1.48 -17.95
N ILE A 557 1.84 2.31 -18.08
CA ILE A 557 1.49 3.04 -19.31
C ILE A 557 2.38 4.28 -19.47
N LYS A 558 2.65 5.00 -18.37
CA LYS A 558 3.40 6.28 -18.41
C LYS A 558 4.93 6.10 -18.41
N ALA A 559 5.44 5.02 -17.83
CA ALA A 559 6.87 4.79 -17.72
C ALA A 559 7.48 4.42 -19.07
N ARG A 560 8.58 5.08 -19.42
CA ARG A 560 9.31 4.90 -20.67
C ARG A 560 10.43 3.87 -20.56
N ARG A 561 10.80 3.46 -19.34
CA ARG A 561 11.85 2.47 -19.08
C ARG A 561 11.60 1.70 -17.79
N GLY A 562 12.24 0.53 -17.69
CA GLY A 562 12.14 -0.37 -16.54
C GLY A 562 11.16 -1.52 -16.76
N ILE A 563 11.22 -2.50 -15.86
CA ILE A 563 10.35 -3.67 -15.90
C ILE A 563 8.98 -3.28 -15.33
N ALA A 564 7.92 -3.53 -16.09
CA ALA A 564 6.54 -3.39 -15.62
C ALA A 564 6.07 -4.69 -14.94
N VAL A 565 6.37 -5.84 -15.53
CA VAL A 565 5.97 -7.16 -15.01
C VAL A 565 7.15 -8.13 -15.04
N LYS A 566 7.48 -8.70 -13.88
CA LYS A 566 8.39 -9.85 -13.77
C LYS A 566 7.63 -11.13 -14.07
N VAL A 567 7.86 -11.72 -15.22
CA VAL A 567 7.12 -12.91 -15.70
C VAL A 567 7.59 -14.15 -14.94
N ARG A 568 6.64 -14.94 -14.46
CA ARG A 568 6.91 -16.16 -13.68
C ARG A 568 6.64 -17.42 -14.46
N LYS A 569 5.57 -17.43 -15.26
CA LYS A 569 5.17 -18.58 -16.06
C LYS A 569 4.56 -18.09 -17.38
N LYS A 570 4.92 -18.75 -18.48
CA LYS A 570 4.31 -18.55 -19.79
C LYS A 570 3.25 -19.61 -20.06
N ALA A 571 2.29 -19.27 -20.92
CA ALA A 571 1.21 -20.16 -21.34
C ALA A 571 1.75 -21.40 -22.07
#